data_AF-A0A937KS82-F1
#
_entry.id   AF-A0A937KS82-F1
#
_cell.length_a   1.000
_cell.length_b   1.000
_cell.length_c   1.000
_cell.angle_alpha   90.00
_cell.angle_beta   90.00
_cell.angle_gamma   90.00
#
_symmetry.space_group_name_H-M   'P 1'
#
loop_
_entity.id
_entity.type
_entity.pdbx_description
1 polymer ?
#
loop_
_entity_poly.entity_id
_entity_poly.type
_entity_poly.pdbx_seq_one_letter_code
_entity_poly.pdbx_strand_id
1 'polypeptide(L)'
;MVKSDSFYKLPINIFFLFIFFLSCSSASEDDCCTGPVDPPNEIIPTNLILNITIEGSDTSNPNGDGSGLVTFSASATNAVSYSYRFGTGDSKTSNGSVQYTYSDTGTKTYNIKVLAYSSTNNFISIDKSITVYVKPVSDPTLLELLAGSSTKTWKINAAQDAHFSNGSEDKNYPNYWEALSFSKSNSGFYDDEFTFNINGTYQHKTNNTVFGKGVNLNSDFGTTSETTNNDGDIENYPLDNYETTFSAKSEDGINKIEFNDRGFIGFYVGSHSYTIECYDDDDILIRTLDNNDVAWYLWLSSKTISQTPSKDQFKNLIWEDTFEYTGEIDPNKWTHEVREQWYNNEVQSTTNLLENSKVEDGVLKITAIKKSNGDYTSARIMTHNKLDYKYGRIDVRAKMPSKINGVWPAIWLLGSNYSTVDWPACGEMDIQEYAYTNDFNIQSTVHKPDGYAGQGDSNVTYDYTNIDSEFHVYSLVWTKEALTFYVNDEPHHIVGNSCTLPFNDKFYLILNFAMGGDMGGEIDSSFTSDSMEIDFVKVYQ
;
A
#
# COMPACT_ATOMS: atom_id res chain seq x y z
N MET A 1 -24.58 12.01 -54.70
CA MET A 1 -24.03 10.85 -55.43
C MET A 1 -23.84 9.76 -54.38
N VAL A 2 -24.35 8.51 -54.47
CA VAL A 2 -24.35 7.53 -55.59
C VAL A 2 -22.91 7.10 -55.89
N LYS A 3 -22.45 5.85 -55.74
CA LYS A 3 -23.08 4.53 -55.39
C LYS A 3 -22.09 3.76 -54.46
N SER A 4 -22.07 2.45 -54.13
CA SER A 4 -22.78 1.18 -54.46
C SER A 4 -22.24 0.07 -53.51
N ASP A 5 -22.84 -1.11 -53.27
CA ASP A 5 -24.21 -1.67 -53.34
C ASP A 5 -24.18 -3.07 -52.66
N SER A 6 -25.10 -3.41 -51.73
CA SER A 6 -25.43 -4.79 -51.25
C SER A 6 -24.33 -5.60 -50.52
N PHE A 7 -24.57 -6.63 -49.68
CA PHE A 7 -25.75 -7.43 -49.27
C PHE A 7 -25.65 -7.68 -47.72
N TYR A 8 -26.50 -8.42 -46.96
CA TYR A 8 -27.73 -9.22 -47.16
C TYR A 8 -28.52 -9.23 -45.81
N LYS A 9 -29.79 -9.71 -45.79
CA LYS A 9 -30.55 -10.10 -44.58
C LYS A 9 -31.58 -11.19 -44.90
N LEU A 10 -31.93 -12.02 -43.91
CA LEU A 10 -33.07 -12.94 -43.95
C LEU A 10 -33.57 -13.23 -42.51
N PRO A 11 -34.85 -12.98 -42.17
CA PRO A 11 -35.41 -13.29 -40.85
C PRO A 11 -36.07 -14.68 -40.80
N ILE A 12 -36.18 -15.27 -39.62
CA ILE A 12 -36.97 -16.49 -39.36
C ILE A 12 -38.18 -16.11 -38.49
N ASN A 13 -39.37 -16.54 -38.90
CA ASN A 13 -40.62 -16.22 -38.21
C ASN A 13 -40.89 -17.17 -37.03
N ILE A 14 -41.48 -16.61 -35.98
CA ILE A 14 -42.11 -17.35 -34.88
C ILE A 14 -43.49 -17.83 -35.35
N PHE A 15 -43.84 -19.08 -35.05
CA PHE A 15 -45.23 -19.54 -35.14
C PHE A 15 -45.57 -20.49 -33.98
N PHE A 16 -46.47 -20.06 -33.10
CA PHE A 16 -47.04 -20.88 -32.03
C PHE A 16 -48.23 -21.69 -32.59
N LEU A 17 -48.34 -22.97 -32.24
CA LEU A 17 -49.61 -23.67 -32.38
C LEU A 17 -49.80 -24.73 -31.28
N PHE A 18 -50.91 -24.62 -30.55
CA PHE A 18 -51.37 -25.57 -29.54
C PHE A 18 -52.03 -26.78 -30.22
N ILE A 19 -51.68 -28.01 -29.81
CA ILE A 19 -52.51 -29.20 -30.05
C ILE A 19 -52.57 -30.03 -28.76
N PHE A 20 -53.79 -30.14 -28.21
CA PHE A 20 -54.14 -31.11 -27.16
C PHE A 20 -54.68 -32.38 -27.82
N PHE A 21 -54.35 -33.55 -27.29
CA PHE A 21 -55.11 -34.77 -27.53
C PHE A 21 -55.23 -35.59 -26.24
N LEU A 22 -56.44 -35.67 -25.69
CA LEU A 22 -56.84 -36.83 -24.89
C LEU A 22 -57.29 -37.93 -25.86
N SER A 23 -57.05 -39.19 -25.50
CA SER A 23 -57.70 -40.34 -26.11
C SER A 23 -57.91 -41.42 -25.05
N CYS A 24 -59.12 -41.97 -25.01
CA CYS A 24 -59.49 -43.08 -24.14
C CYS A 24 -59.89 -44.28 -25.01
N SER A 25 -59.29 -45.44 -24.76
CA SER A 25 -59.74 -46.75 -25.26
C SER A 25 -59.47 -47.78 -24.15
N SER A 26 -60.48 -48.13 -23.36
CA SER A 26 -61.44 -49.22 -23.63
C SER A 26 -60.85 -50.60 -23.30
N ALA A 27 -61.38 -51.26 -22.28
CA ALA A 27 -60.96 -52.60 -21.86
C ALA A 27 -61.69 -53.71 -22.63
N SER A 28 -61.01 -54.84 -22.81
CA SER A 28 -61.61 -56.12 -23.18
C SER A 28 -60.71 -57.27 -22.72
N GLU A 29 -61.26 -58.17 -21.92
CA GLU A 29 -60.76 -59.53 -21.70
C GLU A 29 -60.89 -60.32 -23.04
N ASP A 30 -60.21 -61.45 -23.30
CA ASP A 30 -59.68 -62.44 -22.35
C ASP A 30 -58.44 -63.23 -22.86
N ASP A 31 -57.89 -64.04 -21.95
CA ASP A 31 -56.68 -64.89 -21.97
C ASP A 31 -56.33 -65.73 -23.23
N CYS A 32 -55.01 -65.88 -23.49
CA CYS A 32 -54.41 -67.23 -23.58
C CYS A 32 -52.88 -67.29 -23.28
N CYS A 33 -52.55 -67.80 -22.10
CA CYS A 33 -51.47 -68.77 -21.88
C CYS A 33 -49.99 -68.32 -22.07
N THR A 34 -49.54 -67.34 -21.29
CA THR A 34 -48.27 -67.52 -20.56
C THR A 34 -48.53 -67.33 -19.07
N GLY A 35 -48.21 -68.34 -18.24
CA GLY A 35 -48.28 -68.19 -16.78
C GLY A 35 -47.41 -67.03 -16.29
N PRO A 36 -47.73 -66.43 -15.13
CA PRO A 36 -46.97 -65.31 -14.61
C PRO A 36 -45.49 -65.71 -14.46
N VAL A 37 -44.62 -65.01 -15.18
CA VAL A 37 -43.21 -64.98 -14.81
C VAL A 37 -43.17 -64.21 -13.49
N ASP A 38 -42.82 -64.89 -12.40
CA ASP A 38 -42.64 -64.22 -11.11
C ASP A 38 -41.75 -62.99 -11.29
N PRO A 39 -42.15 -61.80 -10.80
CA PRO A 39 -41.33 -60.61 -10.95
C PRO A 39 -39.94 -60.89 -10.35
N PRO A 40 -38.84 -60.50 -11.02
CA PRO A 40 -37.51 -60.92 -10.63
C PRO A 40 -37.22 -60.48 -9.19
N ASN A 41 -37.14 -61.48 -8.29
CA ASN A 41 -37.09 -61.30 -6.83
C ASN A 41 -36.26 -60.08 -6.43
N GLU A 42 -36.92 -59.10 -5.79
CA GLU A 42 -36.31 -57.82 -5.48
C GLU A 42 -35.08 -57.98 -4.57
N ILE A 43 -33.89 -57.74 -5.14
CA ILE A 43 -32.64 -57.75 -4.39
C ILE A 43 -32.44 -56.34 -3.84
N ILE A 44 -32.71 -56.13 -2.55
CA ILE A 44 -32.40 -54.87 -1.86
C ILE A 44 -30.99 -55.00 -1.25
N PRO A 45 -30.03 -54.11 -1.58
CA PRO A 45 -28.71 -54.14 -0.93
C PRO A 45 -28.80 -53.82 0.56
N THR A 46 -27.86 -54.32 1.34
CA THR A 46 -27.81 -54.13 2.81
C THR A 46 -26.40 -53.82 3.29
N ASN A 47 -26.27 -53.30 4.52
CA ASN A 47 -24.99 -52.99 5.17
C ASN A 47 -24.08 -52.06 4.35
N LEU A 48 -24.63 -50.96 3.81
CA LEU A 48 -23.84 -49.94 3.11
C LEU A 48 -22.89 -49.21 4.07
N ILE A 49 -21.60 -49.49 3.93
CA ILE A 49 -20.49 -48.80 4.58
C ILE A 49 -19.85 -47.87 3.55
N LEU A 50 -19.55 -46.62 3.97
CA LEU A 50 -18.80 -45.64 3.20
C LEU A 50 -17.55 -45.23 3.98
N ASN A 51 -16.39 -45.55 3.41
CA ASN A 51 -15.09 -45.04 3.86
C ASN A 51 -14.72 -43.83 3.00
N ILE A 52 -14.13 -42.82 3.64
CA ILE A 52 -13.67 -41.59 2.99
C ILE A 52 -12.28 -41.29 3.52
N THR A 53 -11.35 -40.97 2.63
CA THR A 53 -9.98 -40.58 2.95
C THR A 53 -9.66 -39.31 2.17
N ILE A 54 -9.37 -38.24 2.88
CA ILE A 54 -8.92 -36.97 2.32
C ILE A 54 -7.40 -37.04 2.22
N GLU A 55 -6.82 -36.59 1.11
CA GLU A 55 -5.38 -36.69 0.89
C GLU A 55 -4.60 -35.85 1.92
N GLY A 56 -3.56 -36.44 2.48
CA GLY A 56 -2.71 -35.82 3.50
C GLY A 56 -3.41 -35.43 4.82
N SER A 57 -4.62 -35.93 5.13
CA SER A 57 -5.27 -35.55 6.39
C SER A 57 -4.73 -36.31 7.61
N ASP A 58 -4.45 -35.57 8.69
CA ASP A 58 -3.93 -36.07 9.95
C ASP A 58 -4.49 -35.30 11.18
N THR A 59 -3.87 -35.45 12.35
CA THR A 59 -4.31 -34.77 13.59
C THR A 59 -4.05 -33.26 13.62
N SER A 60 -3.19 -32.75 12.74
CA SER A 60 -2.87 -31.32 12.60
C SER A 60 -3.57 -30.70 11.38
N ASN A 61 -3.82 -31.50 10.34
CA ASN A 61 -4.44 -31.12 9.08
C ASN A 61 -5.72 -31.95 8.84
N PRO A 62 -6.76 -31.87 9.69
CA PRO A 62 -7.92 -32.76 9.63
C PRO A 62 -8.72 -32.67 8.32
N ASN A 63 -8.58 -31.56 7.59
CA ASN A 63 -9.28 -31.26 6.33
C ASN A 63 -8.43 -31.56 5.08
N GLY A 64 -7.22 -32.13 5.22
CA GLY A 64 -6.31 -32.48 4.12
C GLY A 64 -5.16 -31.50 3.88
N ASP A 65 -4.26 -31.87 2.96
CA ASP A 65 -3.04 -31.13 2.60
C ASP A 65 -3.26 -29.88 1.72
N GLY A 66 -4.51 -29.60 1.32
CA GLY A 66 -4.85 -28.53 0.39
C GLY A 66 -4.90 -28.95 -1.08
N SER A 67 -4.61 -30.21 -1.43
CA SER A 67 -4.78 -30.73 -2.80
C SER A 67 -6.26 -30.88 -3.23
N GLY A 68 -7.19 -30.83 -2.27
CA GLY A 68 -8.62 -31.10 -2.49
C GLY A 68 -8.96 -32.54 -2.90
N LEU A 69 -7.98 -33.44 -2.96
CA LEU A 69 -8.19 -34.82 -3.41
C LEU A 69 -8.86 -35.65 -2.30
N VAL A 70 -9.95 -36.33 -2.66
CA VAL A 70 -10.68 -37.23 -1.75
C VAL A 70 -10.94 -38.57 -2.43
N THR A 71 -10.55 -39.65 -1.75
CA THR A 71 -10.82 -41.03 -2.13
C THR A 71 -12.04 -41.53 -1.37
N PHE A 72 -13.06 -41.99 -2.10
CA PHE A 72 -14.29 -42.57 -1.56
C PHE A 72 -14.34 -44.06 -1.87
N SER A 73 -14.67 -44.90 -0.90
CA SER A 73 -14.89 -46.34 -1.13
C SER A 73 -16.10 -46.84 -0.37
N ALA A 74 -17.04 -47.44 -1.11
CA ALA A 74 -18.28 -47.96 -0.57
C ALA A 74 -18.40 -49.48 -0.76
N SER A 75 -19.04 -50.14 0.21
CA SER A 75 -19.31 -51.56 0.17
C SER A 75 -20.69 -51.85 0.75
N ALA A 76 -21.48 -52.69 0.08
CA ALA A 76 -22.78 -53.16 0.55
C ALA A 76 -23.00 -54.62 0.08
N THR A 77 -23.65 -55.43 0.92
CA THR A 77 -24.11 -56.77 0.55
C THR A 77 -25.13 -56.67 -0.59
N ASN A 78 -24.97 -57.50 -1.62
CA ASN A 78 -25.83 -57.56 -2.81
C ASN A 78 -25.88 -56.28 -3.69
N ALA A 79 -24.92 -55.35 -3.54
CA ALA A 79 -24.72 -54.27 -4.49
C ALA A 79 -23.78 -54.68 -5.63
N VAL A 80 -24.03 -54.17 -6.84
CA VAL A 80 -23.21 -54.36 -8.05
C VAL A 80 -22.59 -53.06 -8.56
N SER A 81 -23.14 -51.90 -8.15
CA SER A 81 -22.61 -50.58 -8.48
C SER A 81 -22.98 -49.55 -7.42
N TYR A 82 -22.23 -48.45 -7.39
CA TYR A 82 -22.38 -47.34 -6.46
C TYR A 82 -22.37 -46.02 -7.23
N SER A 83 -23.39 -45.18 -7.03
CA SER A 83 -23.41 -43.79 -7.51
C SER A 83 -23.00 -42.86 -6.39
N TYR A 84 -21.87 -42.16 -6.57
CA TYR A 84 -21.33 -41.17 -5.67
C TYR A 84 -21.75 -39.78 -6.14
N ARG A 85 -22.27 -38.94 -5.24
CA ARG A 85 -22.63 -37.54 -5.48
C ARG A 85 -21.83 -36.66 -4.52
N PHE A 86 -21.04 -35.72 -5.04
CA PHE A 86 -19.94 -35.09 -4.30
C PHE A 86 -20.31 -33.80 -3.55
N GLY A 87 -21.60 -33.44 -3.51
CA GLY A 87 -22.10 -32.20 -2.89
C GLY A 87 -22.02 -30.96 -3.80
N THR A 88 -21.21 -31.01 -4.86
CA THR A 88 -21.03 -29.94 -5.87
C THR A 88 -22.05 -29.96 -7.01
N GLY A 89 -22.89 -31.00 -7.08
CA GLY A 89 -23.72 -31.34 -8.24
C GLY A 89 -23.13 -32.45 -9.10
N ASP A 90 -21.81 -32.67 -9.04
CA ASP A 90 -21.15 -33.77 -9.73
C ASP A 90 -21.54 -35.14 -9.19
N SER A 91 -21.48 -36.15 -10.07
CA SER A 91 -21.59 -37.54 -9.68
C SER A 91 -20.75 -38.47 -10.57
N LYS A 92 -20.32 -39.60 -10.01
CA LYS A 92 -19.61 -40.68 -10.71
C LYS A 92 -20.18 -42.03 -10.27
N THR A 93 -20.17 -43.01 -11.19
CA THR A 93 -20.55 -44.40 -10.88
C THR A 93 -19.32 -45.29 -10.88
N SER A 94 -19.19 -46.16 -9.88
CA SER A 94 -18.08 -47.12 -9.73
C SER A 94 -18.58 -48.43 -9.12
N ASN A 95 -17.80 -49.51 -9.24
CA ASN A 95 -18.06 -50.81 -8.61
C ASN A 95 -17.38 -50.99 -7.24
N GLY A 96 -16.63 -49.99 -6.73
CA GLY A 96 -16.06 -50.06 -5.38
C GLY A 96 -15.44 -48.77 -4.84
N SER A 97 -14.58 -48.10 -5.61
CA SER A 97 -13.90 -46.86 -5.18
C SER A 97 -13.86 -45.81 -6.28
N VAL A 98 -13.79 -44.53 -5.90
CA VAL A 98 -13.67 -43.39 -6.82
C VAL A 98 -12.91 -42.24 -6.18
N GLN A 99 -12.14 -41.50 -6.97
CA GLN A 99 -11.52 -40.24 -6.59
C GLN A 99 -12.25 -39.03 -7.17
N TYR A 100 -12.31 -37.96 -6.39
CA TYR A 100 -12.80 -36.65 -6.79
C TYR A 100 -11.89 -35.58 -6.16
N THR A 101 -11.69 -34.47 -6.88
CA THR A 101 -10.84 -33.37 -6.43
C THR A 101 -11.71 -32.13 -6.34
N TYR A 102 -11.80 -31.56 -5.14
CA TYR A 102 -12.45 -30.28 -4.91
C TYR A 102 -11.52 -29.16 -5.35
N SER A 103 -12.01 -28.27 -6.22
CA SER A 103 -11.28 -27.10 -6.75
C SER A 103 -11.61 -25.78 -6.04
N ASP A 104 -12.62 -25.82 -5.18
CA ASP A 104 -13.17 -24.71 -4.43
C ASP A 104 -12.21 -24.31 -3.29
N THR A 105 -11.48 -23.20 -3.44
CA THR A 105 -10.48 -22.74 -2.47
C THR A 105 -11.05 -22.47 -1.07
N GLY A 106 -10.20 -22.61 -0.05
CA GLY A 106 -10.59 -22.46 1.35
C GLY A 106 -10.98 -23.79 2.02
N THR A 107 -11.61 -23.70 3.19
CA THR A 107 -12.10 -24.86 3.96
C THR A 107 -13.61 -24.98 3.81
N LYS A 108 -14.09 -25.88 2.94
CA LYS A 108 -15.52 -26.00 2.63
C LYS A 108 -16.10 -27.34 3.05
N THR A 109 -17.41 -27.35 3.36
CA THR A 109 -18.13 -28.53 3.83
C THR A 109 -19.13 -29.02 2.79
N TYR A 110 -19.04 -30.30 2.44
CA TYR A 110 -19.78 -30.94 1.35
C TYR A 110 -20.66 -32.07 1.87
N ASN A 111 -21.91 -32.08 1.43
CA ASN A 111 -22.87 -33.14 1.75
C ASN A 111 -22.83 -34.22 0.66
N ILE A 112 -22.12 -35.31 0.96
CA ILE A 112 -21.90 -36.44 0.07
C ILE A 112 -23.09 -37.40 0.18
N LYS A 113 -23.59 -37.89 -0.96
CA LYS A 113 -24.59 -38.96 -1.00
C LYS A 113 -24.11 -40.12 -1.86
N VAL A 114 -24.12 -41.32 -1.30
CA VAL A 114 -23.75 -42.55 -2.02
C VAL A 114 -24.94 -43.49 -2.06
N LEU A 115 -25.30 -43.94 -3.26
CA LEU A 115 -26.40 -44.88 -3.51
C LEU A 115 -25.79 -46.20 -4.00
N ALA A 116 -26.07 -47.31 -3.30
CA ALA A 116 -25.63 -48.65 -3.66
C ALA A 116 -26.78 -49.40 -4.34
N TYR A 117 -26.59 -49.87 -5.57
CA TYR A 117 -27.61 -50.50 -6.42
C TYR A 117 -27.38 -52.01 -6.55
N SER A 118 -28.45 -52.79 -6.55
CA SER A 118 -28.43 -54.22 -6.89
C SER A 118 -28.56 -54.48 -8.39
N SER A 119 -28.42 -55.74 -8.79
CA SER A 119 -28.75 -56.21 -10.14
C SER A 119 -30.25 -56.12 -10.49
N THR A 120 -31.14 -55.83 -9.54
CA THR A 120 -32.56 -55.54 -9.79
C THR A 120 -32.88 -54.04 -9.72
N ASN A 121 -31.86 -53.17 -9.78
CA ASN A 121 -31.96 -51.71 -9.76
C ASN A 121 -32.59 -51.09 -8.48
N ASN A 122 -32.81 -51.89 -7.44
CA ASN A 122 -33.15 -51.41 -6.10
C ASN A 122 -31.90 -50.88 -5.40
N PHE A 123 -32.06 -49.86 -4.55
CA PHE A 123 -30.94 -49.22 -3.88
C PHE A 123 -31.20 -48.89 -2.40
N ILE A 124 -30.10 -48.76 -1.66
CA ILE A 124 -30.06 -48.03 -0.38
C ILE A 124 -29.06 -46.87 -0.50
N SER A 125 -29.19 -45.84 0.33
CA SER A 125 -28.27 -44.70 0.31
C SER A 125 -27.77 -44.32 1.70
N ILE A 126 -26.55 -43.80 1.74
CA ILE A 126 -25.97 -43.14 2.91
C ILE A 126 -25.62 -41.69 2.54
N ASP A 127 -25.87 -40.77 3.47
CA ASP A 127 -25.52 -39.35 3.38
C ASP A 127 -24.46 -39.05 4.45
N LYS A 128 -23.42 -38.31 4.08
CA LYS A 128 -22.28 -38.01 4.95
C LYS A 128 -21.74 -36.61 4.64
N SER A 129 -21.66 -35.76 5.65
CA SER A 129 -20.95 -34.48 5.53
C SER A 129 -19.44 -34.70 5.72
N ILE A 130 -18.63 -34.01 4.91
CA ILE A 130 -17.16 -33.93 5.03
C ILE A 130 -16.71 -32.48 4.88
N THR A 131 -15.58 -32.13 5.49
CA THR A 131 -14.93 -30.82 5.34
C THR A 131 -13.59 -31.03 4.65
N VAL A 132 -13.30 -30.25 3.60
CA VAL A 132 -12.12 -30.39 2.74
C VAL A 132 -11.44 -29.03 2.63
N TYR A 133 -10.12 -29.01 2.76
CA TYR A 133 -9.29 -27.85 2.51
C TYR A 133 -8.70 -27.89 1.10
N VAL A 134 -8.75 -26.75 0.41
CA VAL A 134 -8.14 -26.55 -0.91
C VAL A 134 -7.27 -25.30 -0.86
N LYS A 135 -5.96 -25.49 -1.07
CA LYS A 135 -4.95 -24.42 -1.04
C LYS A 135 -5.11 -23.48 -2.24
N PRO A 136 -5.19 -22.15 -2.05
CA PRO A 136 -5.10 -21.20 -3.15
C PRO A 136 -3.72 -21.26 -3.82
N VAL A 137 -3.71 -21.17 -5.15
CA VAL A 137 -2.46 -21.06 -5.93
C VAL A 137 -1.93 -19.63 -5.80
N SER A 138 -0.65 -19.50 -5.43
CA SER A 138 0.07 -18.22 -5.35
C SER A 138 1.41 -18.31 -6.06
N ASP A 139 1.96 -17.16 -6.45
CA ASP A 139 3.37 -17.04 -6.83
C ASP A 139 4.27 -17.43 -5.64
N PRO A 140 5.30 -18.29 -5.83
CA PRO A 140 6.17 -18.72 -4.74
C PRO A 140 6.92 -17.56 -4.06
N THR A 141 7.34 -16.54 -4.82
CA THR A 141 8.13 -15.40 -4.34
C THR A 141 7.28 -14.49 -3.46
N LEU A 142 6.06 -14.16 -3.90
CA LEU A 142 5.13 -13.35 -3.11
C LEU A 142 4.63 -14.11 -1.88
N LEU A 143 4.46 -15.43 -1.99
CA LEU A 143 4.10 -16.27 -0.86
C LEU A 143 5.24 -16.37 0.19
N GLU A 144 6.49 -16.47 -0.25
CA GLU A 144 7.67 -16.43 0.65
C GLU A 144 7.88 -15.04 1.27
N LEU A 145 7.66 -13.95 0.53
CA LEU A 145 7.65 -12.59 1.08
C LEU A 145 6.63 -12.44 2.22
N LEU A 146 5.38 -12.84 1.96
CA LEU A 146 4.25 -12.62 2.87
C LEU A 146 4.24 -13.57 4.08
N ALA A 147 4.62 -14.83 3.89
CA ALA A 147 4.50 -15.89 4.90
C ALA A 147 5.85 -16.50 5.37
N GLY A 148 6.98 -16.07 4.80
CA GLY A 148 8.29 -16.66 5.08
C GLY A 148 8.34 -18.16 4.77
N SER A 149 9.19 -18.90 5.48
CA SER A 149 9.32 -20.35 5.35
C SER A 149 8.13 -21.16 5.91
N SER A 150 7.20 -20.53 6.62
CA SER A 150 6.10 -21.22 7.31
C SER A 150 4.93 -20.32 7.69
N THR A 151 5.21 -19.24 8.42
CA THR A 151 4.24 -18.23 8.87
C THR A 151 4.98 -16.93 9.17
N LYS A 152 4.33 -15.79 8.90
CA LYS A 152 4.85 -14.45 9.17
C LYS A 152 3.69 -13.52 9.49
N THR A 153 3.85 -12.75 10.57
CA THR A 153 2.85 -11.81 11.09
C THR A 153 3.28 -10.40 10.79
N TRP A 154 2.33 -9.57 10.38
CA TRP A 154 2.52 -8.15 10.09
C TRP A 154 1.62 -7.30 10.98
N LYS A 155 2.07 -6.07 11.25
CA LYS A 155 1.35 -5.02 11.98
C LYS A 155 1.45 -3.70 11.20
N ILE A 156 0.54 -2.76 11.44
CA ILE A 156 0.69 -1.38 10.92
C ILE A 156 1.98 -0.76 11.48
N ASN A 157 2.80 -0.14 10.61
CA ASN A 157 4.06 0.49 10.99
C ASN A 157 3.85 1.88 11.64
N ALA A 158 3.05 1.92 12.70
CA ALA A 158 2.53 3.13 13.36
C ALA A 158 3.60 4.10 13.89
N ALA A 159 4.85 3.66 13.99
CA ALA A 159 5.97 4.49 14.43
C ALA A 159 6.45 5.48 13.36
N GLN A 160 6.18 5.22 12.08
CA GLN A 160 6.54 6.10 10.97
C GLN A 160 5.41 7.06 10.64
N ASP A 161 5.74 8.24 10.12
CA ASP A 161 4.74 9.12 9.51
C ASP A 161 4.32 8.56 8.14
N ALA A 162 3.17 8.99 7.61
CA ALA A 162 2.52 8.49 6.39
C ALA A 162 2.23 6.96 6.34
N HIS A 163 2.44 6.21 7.43
CA HIS A 163 2.18 4.77 7.54
C HIS A 163 0.74 4.35 7.17
N PHE A 164 -0.19 5.29 7.26
CA PHE A 164 -1.55 5.21 6.77
C PHE A 164 -1.82 6.51 6.02
N SER A 165 -2.22 6.41 4.76
CA SER A 165 -2.31 7.57 3.87
C SER A 165 -3.24 7.28 2.68
N ASN A 166 -3.60 8.31 1.91
CA ASN A 166 -4.41 8.15 0.70
C ASN A 166 -3.99 9.07 -0.47
N GLY A 167 -4.53 8.78 -1.65
CA GLY A 167 -4.16 9.40 -2.92
C GLY A 167 -5.07 9.01 -4.09
N SER A 168 -4.70 9.41 -5.30
CA SER A 168 -5.43 9.09 -6.54
C SER A 168 -5.20 7.66 -7.05
N GLU A 169 -6.18 7.11 -7.77
CA GLU A 169 -6.10 5.74 -8.33
C GLU A 169 -4.92 5.51 -9.27
N ASP A 170 -4.40 6.55 -9.94
CA ASP A 170 -3.30 6.43 -10.92
C ASP A 170 -1.91 6.29 -10.28
N LYS A 171 -1.81 6.38 -8.94
CA LYS A 171 -0.54 6.41 -8.20
C LYS A 171 -0.23 5.10 -7.47
N ASN A 172 1.06 4.97 -7.12
CA ASN A 172 1.63 3.99 -6.20
C ASN A 172 2.42 4.66 -5.06
N TYR A 173 1.95 5.84 -4.66
CA TYR A 173 2.31 6.61 -3.48
C TYR A 173 1.12 7.50 -3.11
N PRO A 174 0.96 7.87 -1.83
CA PRO A 174 -0.04 8.84 -1.42
C PRO A 174 0.28 10.24 -1.99
N ASN A 175 -0.77 11.04 -2.14
CA ASN A 175 -0.69 12.41 -2.65
C ASN A 175 -1.90 13.29 -2.25
N TYR A 176 -2.72 12.84 -1.27
CA TYR A 176 -3.90 13.55 -0.77
C TYR A 176 -3.89 13.76 0.75
N TRP A 177 -3.49 12.77 1.53
CA TRP A 177 -3.44 12.86 2.99
C TRP A 177 -2.56 11.79 3.65
N GLU A 178 -1.83 12.19 4.70
CA GLU A 178 -0.87 11.37 5.44
C GLU A 178 -1.15 11.41 6.95
N ALA A 179 -1.17 10.24 7.60
CA ALA A 179 -1.21 10.13 9.05
C ALA A 179 0.14 10.47 9.69
N LEU A 180 0.14 11.34 10.70
CA LEU A 180 1.25 11.39 11.67
C LEU A 180 1.39 10.05 12.40
N SER A 181 2.62 9.68 12.74
CA SER A 181 2.96 8.54 13.59
C SER A 181 2.11 8.53 14.86
N PHE A 182 1.64 7.33 15.22
CA PHE A 182 0.72 7.06 16.35
C PHE A 182 -0.62 7.83 16.39
N SER A 183 -0.99 8.61 15.37
CA SER A 183 -2.22 9.43 15.38
C SER A 183 -3.53 8.65 15.50
N LYS A 184 -3.54 7.32 15.27
CA LYS A 184 -4.71 6.44 15.39
C LYS A 184 -4.66 5.50 16.60
N SER A 185 -3.89 5.83 17.65
CA SER A 185 -3.64 4.94 18.81
C SER A 185 -4.85 4.62 19.71
N ASN A 186 -6.03 5.17 19.42
CA ASN A 186 -7.29 4.89 20.14
C ASN A 186 -8.34 4.21 19.22
N SER A 187 -7.90 3.61 18.12
CA SER A 187 -8.70 2.82 17.17
C SER A 187 -8.18 1.38 17.09
N GLY A 188 -9.06 0.42 16.79
CA GLY A 188 -8.69 -0.97 16.52
C GLY A 188 -7.97 -1.06 15.17
N PHE A 189 -6.64 -0.96 15.20
CA PHE A 189 -5.83 -0.74 14.00
C PHE A 189 -4.34 -1.03 14.21
N TYR A 190 -3.75 -0.54 15.31
CA TYR A 190 -2.31 -0.68 15.56
C TYR A 190 -1.92 -1.93 16.37
N ASP A 191 -2.86 -2.48 17.14
CA ASP A 191 -2.70 -3.69 17.92
C ASP A 191 -3.01 -4.98 17.13
N ASP A 192 -3.71 -4.85 16.00
CA ASP A 192 -4.03 -5.93 15.06
C ASP A 192 -2.81 -6.71 14.57
N GLU A 193 -3.05 -7.97 14.20
CA GLU A 193 -2.04 -8.90 13.67
C GLU A 193 -2.55 -9.63 12.42
N PHE A 194 -1.89 -9.35 11.30
CA PHE A 194 -2.19 -9.90 9.98
C PHE A 194 -1.21 -11.03 9.68
N THR A 195 -1.61 -12.29 9.85
CA THR A 195 -0.71 -13.44 9.78
C THR A 195 -0.97 -14.28 8.53
N PHE A 196 0.05 -14.39 7.67
CA PHE A 196 0.02 -15.18 6.45
C PHE A 196 0.82 -16.48 6.65
N ASN A 197 0.31 -17.59 6.13
CA ASN A 197 0.89 -18.91 6.30
C ASN A 197 1.24 -19.53 4.93
N ILE A 198 2.33 -20.33 4.87
CA ILE A 198 2.86 -20.93 3.64
C ILE A 198 1.88 -21.92 2.98
N ASN A 199 0.86 -22.39 3.71
CA ASN A 199 -0.25 -23.19 3.18
C ASN A 199 -1.28 -22.35 2.42
N GLY A 200 -1.30 -21.02 2.55
CA GLY A 200 -2.30 -20.12 1.96
C GLY A 200 -3.46 -19.74 2.89
N THR A 201 -3.40 -20.06 4.19
CA THR A 201 -4.34 -19.53 5.19
C THR A 201 -3.89 -18.16 5.70
N TYR A 202 -4.87 -17.31 5.98
CA TYR A 202 -4.71 -15.98 6.57
C TYR A 202 -5.46 -15.92 7.89
N GLN A 203 -4.84 -15.37 8.93
CA GLN A 203 -5.48 -15.08 10.21
C GLN A 203 -5.40 -13.57 10.47
N HIS A 204 -6.55 -12.96 10.71
CA HIS A 204 -6.66 -11.58 11.20
C HIS A 204 -7.06 -11.67 12.68
N LYS A 205 -6.11 -11.34 13.56
CA LYS A 205 -6.38 -11.14 14.99
C LYS A 205 -6.65 -9.66 15.22
N THR A 206 -7.91 -9.34 15.50
CA THR A 206 -8.54 -8.02 15.59
C THR A 206 -8.52 -7.42 16.99
N ASN A 207 -8.08 -8.19 17.99
CA ASN A 207 -8.15 -7.81 19.42
C ASN A 207 -9.53 -7.28 19.85
N ASN A 208 -10.60 -7.84 19.27
CA ASN A 208 -12.03 -7.48 19.40
C ASN A 208 -12.53 -6.27 18.58
N THR A 209 -11.69 -5.45 17.93
CA THR A 209 -12.12 -4.21 17.25
C THR A 209 -11.29 -3.86 16.02
N VAL A 210 -11.93 -3.38 14.95
CA VAL A 210 -11.27 -2.95 13.70
C VAL A 210 -11.69 -1.54 13.25
N PHE A 211 -10.85 -0.90 12.43
CA PHE A 211 -11.06 0.43 11.87
C PHE A 211 -11.43 0.36 10.38
N GLY A 212 -12.39 1.17 9.92
CA GLY A 212 -12.75 1.21 8.50
C GLY A 212 -13.94 2.11 8.17
N LYS A 213 -14.23 2.23 6.87
CA LYS A 213 -15.40 2.93 6.33
C LYS A 213 -16.68 2.23 6.81
N GLY A 214 -17.47 2.90 7.63
CA GLY A 214 -18.61 2.33 8.35
C GLY A 214 -19.70 1.75 7.44
N VAL A 215 -19.88 2.31 6.23
CA VAL A 215 -20.82 1.77 5.24
C VAL A 215 -20.45 0.33 4.80
N ASN A 216 -19.15 0.05 4.66
CA ASN A 216 -18.65 -1.24 4.22
C ASN A 216 -18.61 -2.23 5.39
N LEU A 217 -18.11 -1.79 6.55
CA LEU A 217 -18.12 -2.60 7.79
C LEU A 217 -19.54 -3.10 8.13
N ASN A 218 -20.54 -2.21 8.08
CA ASN A 218 -21.93 -2.58 8.37
C ASN A 218 -22.58 -3.46 7.27
N SER A 219 -22.10 -3.39 6.03
CA SER A 219 -22.53 -4.26 4.93
C SER A 219 -21.99 -5.68 5.08
N ASP A 220 -20.70 -5.82 5.44
CA ASP A 220 -20.00 -7.09 5.41
C ASP A 220 -19.92 -7.84 6.73
N PHE A 221 -19.89 -7.12 7.85
CA PHE A 221 -19.83 -7.73 9.18
C PHE A 221 -21.15 -7.55 9.96
N GLY A 222 -22.06 -6.70 9.45
CA GLY A 222 -23.40 -6.46 10.00
C GLY A 222 -23.46 -5.21 10.88
N THR A 223 -24.66 -4.83 11.33
CA THR A 223 -24.82 -3.57 12.09
C THR A 223 -24.52 -3.73 13.58
N THR A 224 -23.65 -2.89 14.11
CA THR A 224 -23.25 -2.85 15.54
C THR A 224 -23.83 -1.62 16.26
N SER A 225 -23.41 -1.37 17.50
CA SER A 225 -23.75 -0.16 18.27
C SER A 225 -23.00 1.09 17.82
N GLU A 226 -21.91 0.92 17.07
CA GLU A 226 -20.96 2.00 16.81
C GLU A 226 -21.43 2.92 15.67
N THR A 227 -21.18 4.21 15.84
CA THR A 227 -21.57 5.26 14.90
C THR A 227 -20.37 5.80 14.14
N THR A 228 -20.58 6.16 12.88
CA THR A 228 -19.55 6.80 12.07
C THR A 228 -19.15 8.17 12.61
N ASN A 229 -17.86 8.50 12.54
CA ASN A 229 -17.35 9.87 12.66
C ASN A 229 -17.75 10.73 11.44
N ASN A 230 -17.25 11.97 11.36
CA ASN A 230 -17.59 12.91 10.28
C ASN A 230 -17.14 12.42 8.89
N ASP A 231 -16.09 11.60 8.82
CA ASP A 231 -15.46 11.11 7.60
C ASP A 231 -16.07 9.77 7.12
N GLY A 232 -17.13 9.30 7.80
CA GLY A 232 -17.84 8.06 7.52
C GLY A 232 -17.21 6.81 8.14
N ASP A 233 -16.25 6.95 9.05
CA ASP A 233 -15.45 5.84 9.59
C ASP A 233 -15.91 5.40 10.98
N ILE A 234 -15.77 4.10 11.26
CA ILE A 234 -15.94 3.54 12.60
C ILE A 234 -14.56 3.11 13.10
N GLU A 235 -14.08 3.80 14.12
CA GLU A 235 -12.71 3.65 14.66
C GLU A 235 -12.53 2.40 15.54
N ASN A 236 -13.61 1.83 16.09
CA ASN A 236 -13.56 0.69 17.00
C ASN A 236 -14.71 -0.30 16.73
N TYR A 237 -14.89 -0.71 15.47
CA TYR A 237 -15.97 -1.60 15.06
C TYR A 237 -15.78 -3.01 15.67
N PRO A 238 -16.72 -3.55 16.47
CA PRO A 238 -16.55 -4.85 17.11
C PRO A 238 -16.48 -6.01 16.10
N LEU A 239 -15.36 -6.74 16.09
CA LEU A 239 -15.14 -7.90 15.23
C LEU A 239 -14.25 -8.92 15.94
N ASP A 240 -14.69 -10.19 15.98
CA ASP A 240 -13.90 -11.29 16.53
C ASP A 240 -12.71 -11.66 15.62
N ASN A 241 -11.65 -12.24 16.20
CA ASN A 241 -10.53 -12.79 15.43
C ASN A 241 -11.04 -13.86 14.43
N TYR A 242 -10.57 -13.83 13.19
CA TYR A 242 -11.02 -14.76 12.15
C TYR A 242 -9.89 -15.34 11.30
N GLU A 243 -10.19 -16.46 10.64
CA GLU A 243 -9.34 -17.11 9.65
C GLU A 243 -10.06 -17.25 8.31
N THR A 244 -9.32 -17.08 7.22
CA THR A 244 -9.75 -17.41 5.86
C THR A 244 -8.50 -17.83 5.05
N THR A 245 -8.50 -17.62 3.75
CA THR A 245 -7.42 -17.94 2.83
C THR A 245 -7.10 -16.75 1.93
N PHE A 246 -5.88 -16.72 1.41
CA PHE A 246 -5.41 -15.69 0.49
C PHE A 246 -4.68 -16.32 -0.69
N SER A 247 -4.62 -15.60 -1.81
CA SER A 247 -3.65 -15.87 -2.86
C SER A 247 -2.85 -14.62 -3.18
N ALA A 248 -1.57 -14.78 -3.49
CA ALA A 248 -0.71 -13.71 -3.96
C ALA A 248 -0.22 -14.01 -5.38
N LYS A 249 -0.31 -13.04 -6.31
CA LYS A 249 -0.03 -13.25 -7.75
C LYS A 249 0.68 -12.04 -8.33
N SER A 250 1.59 -12.26 -9.27
CA SER A 250 2.12 -11.20 -10.13
C SER A 250 1.43 -11.25 -11.49
N GLU A 251 0.68 -10.20 -11.84
CA GLU A 251 -0.08 -10.11 -13.08
C GLU A 251 0.24 -8.78 -13.77
N ASP A 252 0.68 -8.83 -15.03
CA ASP A 252 1.12 -7.67 -15.84
C ASP A 252 2.15 -6.75 -15.16
N GLY A 253 2.95 -7.31 -14.23
CA GLY A 253 3.96 -6.61 -13.44
C GLY A 253 3.46 -6.06 -12.10
N ILE A 254 2.17 -6.19 -11.81
CA ILE A 254 1.53 -5.77 -10.56
C ILE A 254 1.45 -6.96 -9.60
N ASN A 255 2.00 -6.82 -8.41
CA ASN A 255 1.90 -7.81 -7.35
C ASN A 255 0.59 -7.61 -6.57
N LYS A 256 -0.27 -8.62 -6.54
CA LYS A 256 -1.61 -8.59 -5.92
C LYS A 256 -1.69 -9.55 -4.75
N ILE A 257 -2.52 -9.20 -3.75
CA ILE A 257 -3.01 -10.07 -2.69
C ILE A 257 -4.55 -10.08 -2.79
N GLU A 258 -5.13 -11.27 -2.96
CA GLU A 258 -6.58 -11.47 -3.01
C GLU A 258 -7.00 -12.36 -1.83
N PHE A 259 -7.92 -11.88 -1.01
CA PHE A 259 -8.53 -12.65 0.07
C PHE A 259 -9.80 -13.35 -0.38
N ASN A 260 -10.00 -14.57 0.14
CA ASN A 260 -11.29 -15.24 0.12
C ASN A 260 -12.20 -14.70 1.24
N ASP A 261 -13.48 -15.10 1.17
CA ASP A 261 -14.54 -14.74 2.10
C ASP A 261 -14.65 -13.22 2.28
N ARG A 262 -14.25 -12.70 3.46
CA ARG A 262 -14.27 -11.27 3.82
C ARG A 262 -12.94 -10.80 4.41
N GLY A 263 -11.83 -11.41 4.00
CA GLY A 263 -10.50 -11.06 4.50
C GLY A 263 -10.06 -9.66 4.10
N PHE A 264 -9.45 -8.94 5.04
CA PHE A 264 -8.87 -7.61 4.82
C PHE A 264 -7.70 -7.34 5.76
N ILE A 265 -6.94 -6.29 5.46
CA ILE A 265 -5.77 -5.80 6.20
C ILE A 265 -6.03 -4.33 6.58
N GLY A 266 -5.78 -3.98 7.84
CA GLY A 266 -5.85 -2.60 8.33
C GLY A 266 -7.20 -1.92 8.10
N PHE A 267 -7.18 -0.70 7.59
CA PHE A 267 -8.37 0.13 7.40
C PHE A 267 -9.32 -0.46 6.34
N TYR A 268 -10.51 -0.93 6.75
CA TYR A 268 -11.43 -1.60 5.82
C TYR A 268 -12.18 -0.62 4.91
N VAL A 269 -11.96 -0.74 3.60
CA VAL A 269 -12.55 0.13 2.58
C VAL A 269 -13.61 -0.55 1.70
N GLY A 270 -14.04 -1.77 2.03
CA GLY A 270 -14.95 -2.56 1.18
C GLY A 270 -14.24 -3.43 0.14
N SER A 271 -12.91 -3.52 0.20
CA SER A 271 -12.09 -4.32 -0.71
C SER A 271 -11.48 -5.54 0.00
N HIS A 272 -11.40 -6.64 -0.73
CA HIS A 272 -10.65 -7.86 -0.39
C HIS A 272 -9.43 -8.06 -1.32
N SER A 273 -9.09 -7.04 -2.11
CA SER A 273 -7.99 -7.04 -3.07
C SER A 273 -7.03 -5.88 -2.80
N TYR A 274 -5.75 -6.21 -2.73
CA TYR A 274 -4.66 -5.29 -2.43
C TYR A 274 -3.54 -5.46 -3.47
N THR A 275 -2.77 -4.40 -3.69
CA THR A 275 -1.51 -4.44 -4.44
C THR A 275 -0.33 -4.20 -3.50
N ILE A 276 0.83 -4.81 -3.78
CA ILE A 276 2.09 -4.58 -3.06
C ILE A 276 2.93 -3.65 -3.93
N GLU A 277 2.99 -2.38 -3.55
CA GLU A 277 3.73 -1.36 -4.31
C GLU A 277 5.24 -1.45 -4.02
N CYS A 278 5.59 -1.64 -2.75
CA CYS A 278 6.97 -1.66 -2.27
C CYS A 278 7.17 -2.71 -1.19
N TYR A 279 8.34 -3.32 -1.14
CA TYR A 279 8.69 -4.31 -0.13
C TYR A 279 10.19 -4.44 0.09
N ASP A 280 10.57 -4.87 1.28
CA ASP A 280 11.82 -5.55 1.59
C ASP A 280 11.54 -6.80 2.46
N ASP A 281 12.58 -7.39 3.07
CA ASP A 281 12.43 -8.59 3.90
C ASP A 281 11.52 -8.37 5.12
N ASP A 282 11.42 -7.14 5.62
CA ASP A 282 10.83 -6.81 6.91
C ASP A 282 9.56 -5.95 6.84
N ASP A 283 9.45 -5.06 5.86
CA ASP A 283 8.37 -4.07 5.71
C ASP A 283 7.75 -4.07 4.29
N ILE A 284 6.44 -3.85 4.20
CA ILE A 284 5.70 -3.77 2.91
C ILE A 284 4.73 -2.58 2.87
N LEU A 285 4.66 -1.92 1.71
CA LEU A 285 3.63 -0.95 1.36
C LEU A 285 2.54 -1.66 0.56
N ILE A 286 1.38 -1.86 1.19
CA ILE A 286 0.18 -2.32 0.49
C ILE A 286 -0.72 -1.15 0.12
N ARG A 287 -1.46 -1.32 -0.97
CA ARG A 287 -2.40 -0.34 -1.52
C ARG A 287 -3.74 -1.03 -1.83
N THR A 288 -4.84 -0.31 -1.68
CA THR A 288 -6.17 -0.77 -2.13
C THR A 288 -7.02 0.43 -2.57
N LEU A 289 -8.07 0.19 -3.36
CA LEU A 289 -9.05 1.22 -3.74
C LEU A 289 -10.29 1.14 -2.85
N ASP A 290 -10.94 2.28 -2.59
CA ASP A 290 -12.31 2.33 -2.06
C ASP A 290 -13.37 2.52 -3.15
N ASN A 291 -14.65 2.51 -2.75
CA ASN A 291 -15.81 2.62 -3.66
C ASN A 291 -15.92 3.94 -4.45
N ASN A 292 -15.01 4.90 -4.25
CA ASN A 292 -14.93 6.20 -4.94
C ASN A 292 -13.60 6.37 -5.70
N ASP A 293 -12.89 5.27 -5.95
CA ASP A 293 -11.60 5.21 -6.65
C ASP A 293 -10.47 5.99 -5.93
N VAL A 294 -10.60 6.19 -4.60
CA VAL A 294 -9.51 6.69 -3.75
C VAL A 294 -8.56 5.55 -3.42
N ALA A 295 -7.26 5.73 -3.67
CA ALA A 295 -6.23 4.80 -3.27
C ALA A 295 -5.85 5.02 -1.80
N TRP A 296 -5.89 3.95 -1.01
CA TRP A 296 -5.50 3.91 0.40
C TRP A 296 -4.23 3.07 0.55
N TYR A 297 -3.27 3.59 1.31
CA TYR A 297 -1.92 3.07 1.48
C TYR A 297 -1.67 2.70 2.94
N LEU A 298 -1.05 1.54 3.16
CA LEU A 298 -0.69 1.04 4.49
C LEU A 298 0.75 0.50 4.46
N TRP A 299 1.65 1.09 5.25
CA TRP A 299 2.93 0.48 5.57
C TRP A 299 2.75 -0.52 6.70
N LEU A 300 3.15 -1.76 6.45
CA LEU A 300 3.17 -2.84 7.42
C LEU A 300 4.61 -3.23 7.75
N SER A 301 4.85 -3.64 8.99
CA SER A 301 6.10 -4.25 9.42
C SER A 301 5.87 -5.63 10.01
N SER A 302 6.82 -6.54 9.78
CA SER A 302 6.93 -7.83 10.46
C SER A 302 7.91 -7.81 11.65
N LYS A 303 8.59 -6.67 11.88
CA LYS A 303 9.38 -6.41 13.10
C LYS A 303 8.49 -5.98 14.27
N THR A 304 9.09 -5.92 15.46
CA THR A 304 8.49 -5.19 16.59
C THR A 304 8.43 -3.70 16.28
N ILE A 305 7.22 -3.14 16.22
CA ILE A 305 7.01 -1.70 16.02
C ILE A 305 7.67 -0.92 17.15
N SER A 306 8.40 0.15 16.81
CA SER A 306 8.97 1.09 17.78
C SER A 306 7.87 1.72 18.64
N GLN A 307 8.20 2.21 19.84
CA GLN A 307 7.34 3.10 20.64
C GLN A 307 7.86 4.56 20.64
N THR A 308 8.95 4.81 19.93
CA THR A 308 9.50 6.16 19.67
C THR A 308 8.96 6.65 18.32
N PRO A 309 8.33 7.84 18.24
CA PRO A 309 7.90 8.44 16.98
C PRO A 309 9.05 8.65 16.01
N SER A 310 8.73 8.59 14.72
CA SER A 310 9.58 8.86 13.55
C SER A 310 10.70 9.87 13.79
N LYS A 311 10.34 11.07 14.24
CA LYS A 311 11.25 12.19 14.51
C LYS A 311 12.40 11.90 15.47
N ASP A 312 12.12 11.12 16.51
CA ASP A 312 13.05 10.79 17.58
C ASP A 312 13.74 9.44 17.33
N GLN A 313 13.53 8.77 16.18
CA GLN A 313 14.12 7.46 15.91
C GLN A 313 15.64 7.54 15.65
N PHE A 314 16.07 8.57 14.91
CA PHE A 314 17.47 8.78 14.54
C PHE A 314 18.25 9.51 15.66
N LYS A 315 19.38 8.93 16.08
CA LYS A 315 20.14 9.34 17.28
C LYS A 315 21.65 9.24 17.11
N ASN A 316 22.13 8.50 16.12
CA ASN A 316 23.54 8.36 15.82
C ASN A 316 23.97 9.52 14.91
N LEU A 317 24.56 10.56 15.49
CA LEU A 317 25.12 11.70 14.75
C LEU A 317 26.24 11.20 13.82
N ILE A 318 26.01 11.28 12.50
CA ILE A 318 26.97 10.84 11.48
C ILE A 318 27.84 11.98 10.94
N TRP A 319 27.35 13.23 11.01
CA TRP A 319 28.02 14.40 10.46
C TRP A 319 27.49 15.68 11.12
N GLU A 320 28.36 16.66 11.34
CA GLU A 320 27.93 18.01 11.74
C GLU A 320 28.89 19.10 11.26
N ASP A 321 28.36 20.31 11.15
CA ASP A 321 29.13 21.54 11.27
C ASP A 321 28.48 22.47 12.29
N THR A 322 29.25 22.91 13.28
CA THR A 322 28.81 23.82 14.35
C THR A 322 29.46 25.20 14.23
N PHE A 323 30.19 25.46 13.14
CA PHE A 323 30.76 26.75 12.79
C PHE A 323 31.64 27.43 13.88
N GLU A 324 32.20 26.63 14.79
CA GLU A 324 33.13 27.01 15.87
C GLU A 324 34.56 27.29 15.34
N TYR A 325 34.65 28.16 14.34
CA TYR A 325 35.90 28.63 13.74
C TYR A 325 35.74 30.07 13.21
N THR A 326 36.69 30.58 12.42
CA THR A 326 36.57 31.91 11.81
C THR A 326 37.31 31.96 10.47
N GLY A 327 36.67 32.48 9.43
CA GLY A 327 37.24 32.60 8.08
C GLY A 327 36.37 31.94 6.99
N GLU A 328 37.02 31.25 6.06
CA GLU A 328 36.35 30.47 5.00
C GLU A 328 35.66 29.23 5.57
N ILE A 329 34.66 28.70 4.87
CA ILE A 329 33.96 27.44 5.21
C ILE A 329 34.93 26.25 5.17
N ASP A 330 34.72 25.21 5.99
CA ASP A 330 35.58 24.02 5.99
C ASP A 330 35.55 23.32 4.61
N PRO A 331 36.67 23.30 3.85
CA PRO A 331 36.71 22.72 2.51
C PRO A 331 36.62 21.19 2.52
N ASN A 332 36.65 20.53 3.68
CA ASN A 332 36.36 19.11 3.82
C ASN A 332 34.85 18.82 3.94
N LYS A 333 34.05 19.83 4.33
CA LYS A 333 32.59 19.73 4.53
C LYS A 333 31.79 20.36 3.40
N TRP A 334 32.24 21.50 2.90
CA TRP A 334 31.48 22.35 1.97
C TRP A 334 32.23 22.64 0.67
N THR A 335 31.49 22.75 -0.43
CA THR A 335 31.98 23.17 -1.76
C THR A 335 31.17 24.37 -2.24
N HIS A 336 31.82 25.47 -2.62
CA HIS A 336 31.15 26.57 -3.32
C HIS A 336 30.71 26.18 -4.73
N GLU A 337 29.49 26.54 -5.10
CA GLU A 337 29.02 26.47 -6.48
C GLU A 337 29.06 27.87 -7.10
N VAL A 338 30.19 28.20 -7.74
CA VAL A 338 30.49 29.53 -8.30
C VAL A 338 29.93 29.62 -9.73
N ARG A 339 28.94 30.50 -9.96
CA ARG A 339 28.30 30.73 -11.27
C ARG A 339 27.93 32.21 -11.46
N GLU A 340 27.95 32.70 -12.69
CA GLU A 340 27.50 34.06 -13.04
C GLU A 340 25.97 34.17 -13.22
N GLN A 341 25.29 33.06 -13.49
CA GLN A 341 23.85 32.98 -13.73
C GLN A 341 23.27 31.69 -13.16
N TRP A 342 21.99 31.74 -12.81
CA TRP A 342 21.21 30.66 -12.20
C TRP A 342 19.90 30.42 -12.95
N TYR A 343 19.04 29.54 -12.41
CA TYR A 343 17.74 29.20 -12.98
C TYR A 343 16.68 30.20 -12.50
N ASN A 344 15.39 29.90 -12.66
CA ASN A 344 14.28 30.58 -11.96
C ASN A 344 14.25 32.12 -12.06
N ASN A 345 14.82 32.70 -13.13
CA ASN A 345 15.03 34.14 -13.33
C ASN A 345 15.85 34.87 -12.23
N GLU A 346 16.65 34.13 -11.46
CA GLU A 346 17.56 34.62 -10.42
C GLU A 346 18.64 35.56 -10.98
N VAL A 347 19.02 36.61 -10.23
CA VAL A 347 19.94 37.67 -10.72
C VAL A 347 21.25 37.81 -9.93
N GLN A 348 21.51 36.97 -8.93
CA GLN A 348 22.81 36.92 -8.27
C GLN A 348 23.85 36.13 -9.09
N SER A 349 25.09 36.58 -9.05
CA SER A 349 26.25 35.69 -9.24
C SER A 349 26.65 35.09 -7.89
N THR A 350 27.05 33.82 -7.86
CA THR A 350 27.55 33.15 -6.65
C THR A 350 29.07 33.12 -6.64
N THR A 351 29.67 33.48 -5.51
CA THR A 351 31.12 33.56 -5.35
C THR A 351 31.63 32.68 -4.21
N ASN A 352 32.95 32.53 -4.12
CA ASN A 352 33.65 31.96 -2.97
C ASN A 352 34.35 33.03 -2.10
N LEU A 353 33.90 34.29 -2.18
CA LEU A 353 34.52 35.40 -1.46
C LEU A 353 34.03 35.48 -0.01
N LEU A 354 34.91 35.87 0.90
CA LEU A 354 34.62 36.10 2.33
C LEU A 354 33.54 37.16 2.60
N GLU A 355 33.20 38.00 1.62
CA GLU A 355 32.06 38.92 1.73
C GLU A 355 30.71 38.23 1.50
N ASN A 356 30.68 37.12 0.76
CA ASN A 356 29.44 36.39 0.44
C ASN A 356 29.25 35.11 1.25
N SER A 357 30.33 34.49 1.73
CA SER A 357 30.27 33.38 2.69
C SER A 357 31.45 33.44 3.65
N LYS A 358 31.17 33.50 4.95
CA LYS A 358 32.20 33.44 6.00
C LYS A 358 31.63 32.84 7.27
N VAL A 359 32.52 32.29 8.10
CA VAL A 359 32.21 31.89 9.46
C VAL A 359 32.83 32.90 10.42
N GLU A 360 32.04 33.40 11.37
CA GLU A 360 32.48 34.30 12.45
C GLU A 360 31.50 34.23 13.63
N ASP A 361 31.97 34.49 14.85
CA ASP A 361 31.17 34.51 16.08
C ASP A 361 30.33 33.23 16.34
N GLY A 362 30.80 32.08 15.84
CA GLY A 362 30.13 30.78 15.97
C GLY A 362 29.06 30.49 14.92
N VAL A 363 28.87 31.37 13.92
CA VAL A 363 27.86 31.19 12.87
C VAL A 363 28.45 31.31 11.47
N LEU A 364 27.93 30.49 10.54
CA LEU A 364 28.07 30.71 9.11
C LEU A 364 27.13 31.83 8.69
N LYS A 365 27.63 32.79 7.92
CA LYS A 365 26.86 33.86 7.29
C LYS A 365 26.96 33.71 5.77
N ILE A 366 25.82 33.50 5.11
CA ILE A 366 25.67 33.55 3.65
C ILE A 366 25.04 34.90 3.34
N THR A 367 25.78 35.78 2.67
CA THR A 367 25.46 37.20 2.54
C THR A 367 25.25 37.58 1.08
N ALA A 368 24.04 38.01 0.75
CA ALA A 368 23.73 38.64 -0.53
C ALA A 368 24.10 40.13 -0.50
N ILE A 369 24.77 40.62 -1.54
CA ILE A 369 25.31 41.99 -1.64
C ILE A 369 25.04 42.58 -3.03
N LYS A 370 24.43 43.76 -3.06
CA LYS A 370 24.28 44.62 -4.24
C LYS A 370 25.58 45.39 -4.48
N LYS A 371 26.22 45.16 -5.64
CA LYS A 371 27.46 45.80 -6.04
C LYS A 371 27.22 47.20 -6.62
N SER A 372 28.27 48.02 -6.65
CA SER A 372 28.21 49.44 -7.07
C SER A 372 27.88 49.68 -8.54
N ASN A 373 27.91 48.64 -9.38
CA ASN A 373 27.47 48.66 -10.77
C ASN A 373 25.98 48.27 -10.95
N GLY A 374 25.31 47.78 -9.90
CA GLY A 374 23.91 47.34 -9.91
C GLY A 374 23.71 45.83 -9.85
N ASP A 375 24.78 45.03 -10.06
CA ASP A 375 24.72 43.56 -10.03
C ASP A 375 24.57 43.04 -8.60
N TYR A 376 24.12 41.79 -8.45
CA TYR A 376 24.04 41.11 -7.16
C TYR A 376 25.08 39.99 -7.06
N THR A 377 25.63 39.82 -5.87
CA THR A 377 26.55 38.73 -5.51
C THR A 377 26.04 38.03 -4.28
N SER A 378 26.21 36.71 -4.20
CA SER A 378 25.87 35.89 -3.04
C SER A 378 26.77 34.66 -2.97
N ALA A 379 26.44 33.68 -2.15
CA ALA A 379 27.06 32.36 -2.15
C ALA A 379 26.02 31.25 -2.19
N ARG A 380 26.44 30.12 -2.76
CA ARG A 380 25.75 28.83 -2.74
C ARG A 380 26.79 27.78 -2.40
N ILE A 381 26.54 26.99 -1.36
CA ILE A 381 27.47 25.97 -0.86
C ILE A 381 26.74 24.64 -0.75
N MET A 382 27.45 23.54 -1.01
CA MET A 382 26.88 22.19 -1.02
C MET A 382 27.78 21.16 -0.35
N THR A 383 27.19 20.09 0.17
CA THR A 383 27.92 18.94 0.74
C THR A 383 28.24 17.85 -0.28
N HIS A 384 27.92 18.02 -1.56
CA HIS A 384 28.11 17.01 -2.61
C HIS A 384 29.55 16.45 -2.65
N ASN A 385 29.67 15.11 -2.66
CA ASN A 385 30.90 14.33 -2.52
C ASN A 385 31.64 14.49 -1.17
N LYS A 386 30.97 15.02 -0.14
CA LYS A 386 31.51 15.23 1.24
C LYS A 386 30.55 14.70 2.31
N LEU A 387 29.25 14.96 2.15
CA LEU A 387 28.16 14.23 2.77
C LEU A 387 27.06 14.03 1.73
N ASP A 388 26.97 12.79 1.25
CA ASP A 388 25.92 12.29 0.36
C ASP A 388 25.26 11.11 1.11
N TYR A 389 24.06 11.30 1.66
CA TYR A 389 23.42 10.35 2.59
C TYR A 389 22.03 9.92 2.13
N LYS A 390 21.51 8.82 2.71
CA LYS A 390 20.14 8.36 2.46
C LYS A 390 19.44 7.99 3.76
N TYR A 391 18.25 8.55 3.96
CA TYR A 391 17.44 8.46 5.18
C TYR A 391 18.16 9.00 6.42
N GLY A 392 17.41 9.30 7.48
CA GLY A 392 17.91 9.87 8.71
C GLY A 392 17.16 11.13 9.11
N ARG A 393 17.73 11.91 10.03
CA ARG A 393 17.27 13.26 10.35
C ARG A 393 18.37 14.27 10.04
N ILE A 394 18.01 15.42 9.47
CA ILE A 394 18.86 16.60 9.38
C ILE A 394 18.23 17.74 10.18
N ASP A 395 19.03 18.38 11.03
CA ASP A 395 18.68 19.56 11.81
C ASP A 395 19.55 20.74 11.34
N VAL A 396 18.95 21.83 10.88
CA VAL A 396 19.63 23.08 10.51
C VAL A 396 19.10 24.21 11.39
N ARG A 397 19.95 24.75 12.27
CA ARG A 397 19.58 25.91 13.10
C ARG A 397 19.98 27.20 12.39
N ALA A 398 19.00 27.97 11.94
CA ALA A 398 19.22 29.15 11.12
C ALA A 398 18.29 30.32 11.50
N LYS A 399 18.70 31.53 11.11
CA LYS A 399 17.90 32.76 11.12
C LYS A 399 17.90 33.32 9.69
N MET A 400 16.72 33.70 9.21
CA MET A 400 16.54 34.26 7.87
C MET A 400 17.03 35.73 7.81
N PRO A 401 17.35 36.26 6.62
CA PRO A 401 17.48 37.69 6.37
C PRO A 401 16.16 38.44 6.59
N SER A 402 16.22 39.77 6.62
CA SER A 402 15.07 40.66 6.79
C SER A 402 13.97 40.45 5.73
N LYS A 403 12.72 40.73 6.11
CA LYS A 403 11.54 40.69 5.21
C LYS A 403 11.55 41.82 4.17
N ILE A 404 12.37 41.65 3.13
CA ILE A 404 12.62 42.62 2.06
C ILE A 404 12.37 41.94 0.71
N ASN A 405 11.54 42.56 -0.15
CA ASN A 405 11.26 42.01 -1.49
C ASN A 405 12.55 41.80 -2.30
N GLY A 406 12.64 40.66 -2.98
CA GLY A 406 13.83 40.24 -3.70
C GLY A 406 14.76 39.27 -2.98
N VAL A 407 14.57 38.95 -1.69
CA VAL A 407 15.39 37.92 -1.01
C VAL A 407 14.80 36.53 -1.22
N TRP A 408 15.67 35.53 -1.44
CA TRP A 408 15.30 34.11 -1.53
C TRP A 408 16.40 33.19 -0.96
N PRO A 409 16.63 33.19 0.37
CA PRO A 409 17.35 32.11 1.07
C PRO A 409 16.64 30.75 0.96
N ALA A 410 17.44 29.68 0.90
CA ALA A 410 16.95 28.31 0.87
C ALA A 410 17.87 27.32 1.64
N ILE A 411 17.25 26.34 2.29
CA ILE A 411 17.86 25.17 2.95
C ILE A 411 17.21 23.92 2.35
N TRP A 412 17.95 23.16 1.53
CA TRP A 412 17.35 22.13 0.67
C TRP A 412 18.34 21.05 0.23
N LEU A 413 17.84 19.97 -0.35
CA LEU A 413 18.63 18.85 -0.82
C LEU A 413 18.32 18.48 -2.27
N LEU A 414 19.36 18.08 -3.00
CA LEU A 414 19.27 17.57 -4.37
C LEU A 414 19.79 16.13 -4.45
N GLY A 415 19.20 15.32 -5.33
CA GLY A 415 19.66 13.96 -5.60
C GLY A 415 21.12 13.92 -6.07
N SER A 416 21.96 13.11 -5.43
CA SER A 416 23.40 12.99 -5.76
C SER A 416 23.64 12.37 -7.14
N ASN A 417 22.61 11.75 -7.72
CA ASN A 417 22.57 11.23 -9.09
C ASN A 417 22.36 12.33 -10.16
N TYR A 418 22.13 13.60 -9.78
CA TYR A 418 21.81 14.73 -10.69
C TYR A 418 22.77 14.89 -11.90
N SER A 419 24.04 14.52 -11.75
CA SER A 419 25.01 14.52 -12.87
C SER A 419 24.72 13.48 -13.98
N THR A 420 23.74 12.62 -13.77
CA THR A 420 23.32 11.51 -14.66
C THR A 420 21.80 11.34 -14.79
N VAL A 421 21.02 11.98 -13.92
CA VAL A 421 19.55 11.95 -13.89
C VAL A 421 19.09 13.40 -13.78
N ASP A 422 18.55 13.96 -14.86
CA ASP A 422 18.14 15.37 -14.89
C ASP A 422 17.02 15.67 -13.88
N TRP A 423 17.00 16.89 -13.35
CA TRP A 423 15.90 17.41 -12.54
C TRP A 423 14.59 17.47 -13.37
N PRO A 424 13.42 17.14 -12.80
CA PRO A 424 13.14 16.78 -11.40
C PRO A 424 13.27 15.27 -11.09
N ALA A 425 13.81 14.45 -12.00
CA ALA A 425 13.87 12.99 -11.80
C ALA A 425 14.95 12.54 -10.80
N CYS A 426 15.93 13.40 -10.48
CA CYS A 426 16.82 13.22 -9.33
C CYS A 426 16.12 13.43 -7.97
N GLY A 427 14.96 14.10 -7.96
CA GLY A 427 14.27 14.59 -6.76
C GLY A 427 14.93 15.82 -6.14
N GLU A 428 14.10 16.63 -5.47
CA GLU A 428 14.47 17.81 -4.67
C GLU A 428 13.68 17.79 -3.35
N MET A 429 14.31 18.18 -2.24
CA MET A 429 13.68 18.23 -0.91
C MET A 429 14.03 19.54 -0.20
N ASP A 430 13.08 20.47 -0.20
CA ASP A 430 13.26 21.83 0.31
C ASP A 430 12.79 21.89 1.76
N ILE A 431 13.74 21.98 2.69
CA ILE A 431 13.44 22.03 4.13
C ILE A 431 12.90 23.41 4.51
N GLN A 432 13.46 24.46 3.93
CA GLN A 432 12.99 25.83 4.13
C GLN A 432 13.27 26.70 2.90
N GLU A 433 12.21 27.24 2.32
CA GLU A 433 12.23 28.39 1.42
C GLU A 433 11.57 29.61 2.08
N TYR A 434 12.14 30.79 1.86
CA TYR A 434 11.62 32.06 2.39
C TYR A 434 11.76 33.14 1.33
N ALA A 435 10.63 33.71 0.89
CA ALA A 435 10.60 34.62 -0.24
C ALA A 435 9.35 35.53 -0.22
N TYR A 436 9.28 36.46 -1.16
CA TYR A 436 8.11 37.33 -1.32
C TYR A 436 6.83 36.53 -1.66
N THR A 437 6.93 35.50 -2.50
CA THR A 437 5.79 34.66 -2.93
C THR A 437 5.12 33.87 -1.81
N ASN A 438 5.82 33.60 -0.70
CA ASN A 438 5.26 32.92 0.47
C ASN A 438 5.02 33.88 1.66
N ASP A 439 4.89 35.19 1.40
CA ASP A 439 4.71 36.26 2.39
C ASP A 439 5.79 36.27 3.50
N PHE A 440 7.00 35.80 3.19
CA PHE A 440 8.12 35.63 4.13
C PHE A 440 7.79 34.72 5.33
N ASN A 441 7.12 33.60 5.05
CA ASN A 441 6.82 32.54 6.01
C ASN A 441 7.78 31.35 5.82
N ILE A 442 7.45 30.21 6.44
CA ILE A 442 8.20 28.95 6.27
C ILE A 442 7.48 28.10 5.24
N GLN A 443 8.20 27.63 4.23
CA GLN A 443 7.71 26.71 3.22
C GLN A 443 8.65 25.51 3.12
N SER A 444 8.08 24.31 3.21
CA SER A 444 8.75 23.08 2.76
C SER A 444 8.07 22.56 1.50
N THR A 445 8.88 22.05 0.58
CA THR A 445 8.46 21.59 -0.74
C THR A 445 9.23 20.32 -1.11
N VAL A 446 8.66 19.46 -1.95
CA VAL A 446 9.43 18.45 -2.68
C VAL A 446 9.10 18.51 -4.16
N HIS A 447 10.11 18.28 -5.00
CA HIS A 447 9.95 18.18 -6.45
C HIS A 447 10.23 16.76 -6.94
N LYS A 448 9.31 16.25 -7.77
CA LYS A 448 9.27 14.91 -8.35
C LYS A 448 8.73 14.96 -9.80
N PRO A 449 8.92 13.92 -10.63
CA PRO A 449 8.54 13.94 -12.06
C PRO A 449 7.11 14.37 -12.41
N ASP A 450 6.15 14.19 -11.51
CA ASP A 450 4.74 14.57 -11.69
C ASP A 450 4.28 15.79 -10.87
N GLY A 451 5.18 16.39 -10.07
CA GLY A 451 4.94 17.59 -9.27
C GLY A 451 6.24 18.35 -9.02
N TYR A 452 6.51 19.37 -9.83
CA TYR A 452 7.77 20.14 -9.83
C TYR A 452 7.54 21.62 -10.18
N ALA A 453 8.56 22.46 -9.96
CA ALA A 453 8.46 23.93 -10.05
C ALA A 453 7.25 24.44 -9.22
N GLY A 454 6.48 25.40 -9.74
CA GLY A 454 5.26 25.91 -9.10
C GLY A 454 4.11 24.89 -8.94
N GLN A 455 4.33 23.60 -9.22
CA GLN A 455 3.44 22.48 -8.89
C GLN A 455 4.15 21.43 -8.00
N GLY A 456 5.18 21.85 -7.26
CA GLY A 456 5.80 21.06 -6.20
C GLY A 456 4.84 20.76 -5.05
N ASP A 457 5.08 19.65 -4.39
CA ASP A 457 4.27 19.16 -3.27
C ASP A 457 4.70 19.91 -2.00
N SER A 458 3.93 20.95 -1.66
CA SER A 458 4.38 22.08 -0.84
C SER A 458 3.38 22.43 0.25
N ASN A 459 3.86 22.83 1.43
CA ASN A 459 3.04 23.52 2.44
C ASN A 459 3.74 24.77 2.99
N VAL A 460 2.94 25.75 3.43
CA VAL A 460 3.39 26.99 4.07
C VAL A 460 2.80 27.09 5.47
N THR A 461 3.65 27.20 6.51
CA THR A 461 3.20 27.51 7.89
C THR A 461 3.37 28.98 8.22
N TYR A 462 2.30 29.56 8.75
CA TYR A 462 2.20 30.96 9.20
C TYR A 462 2.44 31.10 10.72
N ASP A 463 2.80 30.02 11.41
CA ASP A 463 2.89 29.98 12.88
C ASP A 463 4.14 30.71 13.42
N TYR A 464 5.12 30.99 12.55
CA TYR A 464 6.44 31.54 12.91
C TYR A 464 6.67 32.94 12.33
N THR A 465 6.33 33.96 13.10
CA THR A 465 6.37 35.37 12.65
C THR A 465 7.74 36.04 12.76
N ASN A 466 8.69 35.45 13.50
CA ASN A 466 9.94 36.04 14.00
C ASN A 466 11.24 35.45 13.38
N ILE A 467 11.13 34.62 12.34
CA ILE A 467 12.24 33.87 11.70
C ILE A 467 13.39 34.72 11.13
N ASP A 468 13.17 36.01 10.91
CA ASP A 468 14.16 37.01 10.50
C ASP A 468 14.90 37.67 11.68
N SER A 469 14.47 37.36 12.90
CA SER A 469 14.98 37.97 14.15
C SER A 469 15.49 36.96 15.18
N GLU A 470 15.02 35.72 15.12
CA GLU A 470 15.40 34.62 16.02
C GLU A 470 15.88 33.38 15.23
N PHE A 471 16.67 32.52 15.88
CA PHE A 471 17.14 31.28 15.28
C PHE A 471 16.14 30.13 15.52
N HIS A 472 15.65 29.53 14.43
CA HIS A 472 14.77 28.37 14.44
C HIS A 472 15.53 27.12 14.00
N VAL A 473 15.08 25.94 14.45
CA VAL A 473 15.61 24.64 13.98
C VAL A 473 14.67 24.10 12.90
N TYR A 474 15.13 24.18 11.66
CA TYR A 474 14.48 23.61 10.48
C TYR A 474 14.98 22.17 10.33
N SER A 475 14.06 21.20 10.28
CA SER A 475 14.45 19.78 10.30
C SER A 475 13.69 18.97 9.27
N LEU A 476 14.36 17.98 8.66
CA LEU A 476 13.74 16.96 7.83
C LEU A 476 14.04 15.58 8.43
N VAL A 477 12.99 14.83 8.72
CA VAL A 477 13.04 13.40 9.04
C VAL A 477 12.66 12.65 7.77
N TRP A 478 13.55 11.81 7.28
CA TRP A 478 13.44 11.17 5.98
C TRP A 478 13.63 9.67 6.13
N THR A 479 12.61 8.91 5.72
CA THR A 479 12.57 7.44 5.78
C THR A 479 12.13 6.87 4.43
N LYS A 480 11.96 5.54 4.34
CA LYS A 480 11.36 4.90 3.15
C LYS A 480 9.83 5.07 3.10
N GLU A 481 9.22 5.41 4.24
CA GLU A 481 7.79 5.60 4.43
C GLU A 481 7.34 7.07 4.29
N ALA A 482 8.16 8.05 4.71
CA ALA A 482 7.81 9.47 4.67
C ALA A 482 9.00 10.42 4.57
N LEU A 483 8.70 11.64 4.13
CA LEU A 483 9.49 12.85 4.34
C LEU A 483 8.65 13.74 5.26
N THR A 484 9.18 14.16 6.41
CA THR A 484 8.43 14.99 7.37
C THR A 484 9.26 16.17 7.84
N PHE A 485 8.69 17.35 7.71
CA PHE A 485 9.37 18.64 7.85
C PHE A 485 8.91 19.34 9.13
N TYR A 486 9.88 19.74 9.95
CA TYR A 486 9.67 20.31 11.29
C TYR A 486 10.29 21.69 11.42
N VAL A 487 9.66 22.52 12.25
CA VAL A 487 10.20 23.78 12.73
C VAL A 487 10.09 23.77 14.24
N ASN A 488 11.19 24.03 14.96
CA ASN A 488 11.21 24.09 16.43
C ASN A 488 10.44 22.94 17.08
N ASP A 489 10.80 21.72 16.71
CA ASP A 489 10.21 20.45 17.16
C ASP A 489 8.79 20.08 16.66
N GLU A 490 8.03 20.98 16.03
CA GLU A 490 6.66 20.71 15.53
C GLU A 490 6.62 20.37 14.02
N PRO A 491 5.88 19.33 13.58
CA PRO A 491 5.73 18.99 12.16
C PRO A 491 4.77 19.96 11.46
N HIS A 492 5.08 20.35 10.22
CA HIS A 492 4.20 21.21 9.42
C HIS A 492 3.98 20.72 7.97
N HIS A 493 4.83 19.85 7.43
CA HIS A 493 4.59 19.19 6.13
C HIS A 493 4.96 17.70 6.22
N ILE A 494 4.18 16.86 5.55
CA ILE A 494 4.39 15.41 5.43
C ILE A 494 4.18 15.06 3.96
N VAL A 495 5.11 14.32 3.37
CA VAL A 495 4.92 13.70 2.05
C VAL A 495 5.19 12.21 2.21
N GLY A 496 4.20 11.38 1.89
CA GLY A 496 4.38 9.93 1.95
C GLY A 496 5.35 9.44 0.86
N ASN A 497 6.29 8.58 1.25
CA ASN A 497 7.32 8.06 0.38
C ASN A 497 6.96 6.65 -0.11
N SER A 498 7.45 6.30 -1.30
CA SER A 498 7.42 4.93 -1.82
C SER A 498 8.64 4.70 -2.72
N CYS A 499 8.98 3.43 -2.94
CA CYS A 499 10.09 2.97 -3.76
C CYS A 499 10.07 3.43 -5.24
N THR A 500 8.98 4.01 -5.74
CA THR A 500 8.91 4.59 -7.09
C THR A 500 9.25 6.09 -7.14
N LEU A 501 9.37 6.75 -5.97
CA LEU A 501 9.78 8.15 -5.85
C LEU A 501 11.32 8.27 -5.75
N PRO A 502 11.90 9.41 -6.20
CA PRO A 502 13.35 9.61 -6.21
C PRO A 502 13.99 9.69 -4.83
N PHE A 503 13.19 9.89 -3.76
CA PHE A 503 13.60 10.00 -2.36
C PHE A 503 14.08 8.66 -1.73
N ASN A 504 14.65 7.79 -2.57
CA ASN A 504 15.20 6.48 -2.24
C ASN A 504 16.64 6.30 -2.75
N ASP A 505 17.23 7.35 -3.33
CA ASP A 505 18.65 7.49 -3.63
C ASP A 505 19.38 8.33 -2.56
N LYS A 506 20.67 8.60 -2.76
CA LYS A 506 21.43 9.54 -1.91
C LYS A 506 21.15 10.99 -2.28
N PHE A 507 21.11 11.86 -1.28
CA PHE A 507 20.96 13.31 -1.42
C PHE A 507 22.10 14.05 -0.71
N TYR A 508 22.40 15.27 -1.20
CA TYR A 508 23.34 16.19 -0.57
C TYR A 508 22.66 17.52 -0.24
N LEU A 509 23.13 18.20 0.81
CA LEU A 509 22.61 19.47 1.28
C LEU A 509 23.15 20.64 0.44
N ILE A 510 22.29 21.64 0.21
CA ILE A 510 22.61 22.93 -0.40
C ILE A 510 22.12 24.03 0.56
N LEU A 511 22.96 25.05 0.76
CA LEU A 511 22.60 26.30 1.43
C LEU A 511 22.91 27.47 0.49
N ASN A 512 21.94 28.34 0.22
CA ASN A 512 22.15 29.55 -0.59
C ASN A 512 21.24 30.71 -0.20
N PHE A 513 21.56 31.87 -0.78
CA PHE A 513 20.73 33.07 -0.73
C PHE A 513 20.65 33.63 -2.17
N ALA A 514 19.55 33.35 -2.87
CA ALA A 514 19.26 33.88 -4.19
C ALA A 514 18.64 35.29 -4.11
N MET A 515 18.72 36.04 -5.21
CA MET A 515 18.18 37.38 -5.34
C MET A 515 17.25 37.48 -6.55
N GLY A 516 16.07 38.05 -6.34
CA GLY A 516 15.02 38.15 -7.35
C GLY A 516 14.47 36.77 -7.72
N GLY A 517 14.32 36.53 -9.02
CA GLY A 517 13.73 35.30 -9.53
C GLY A 517 12.23 35.14 -9.26
N ASP A 518 11.69 34.00 -9.66
CA ASP A 518 10.25 33.74 -9.68
C ASP A 518 9.62 33.69 -8.28
N MET A 519 10.41 33.35 -7.24
CA MET A 519 9.98 33.37 -5.83
C MET A 519 10.34 34.68 -5.11
N GLY A 520 11.57 35.20 -5.28
CA GLY A 520 12.00 36.43 -4.61
C GLY A 520 11.34 37.70 -5.14
N GLY A 521 10.94 37.72 -6.42
CA GLY A 521 10.19 38.82 -7.04
C GLY A 521 11.01 40.07 -7.36
N GLU A 522 10.35 41.23 -7.41
CA GLU A 522 11.02 42.51 -7.65
C GLU A 522 11.91 42.91 -6.45
N ILE A 523 13.21 43.09 -6.68
CA ILE A 523 14.15 43.46 -5.61
C ILE A 523 13.94 44.89 -5.17
N ASP A 524 13.73 45.10 -3.87
CA ASP A 524 13.55 46.44 -3.30
C ASP A 524 14.76 47.34 -3.63
N SER A 525 14.46 48.53 -4.14
CA SER A 525 15.46 49.54 -4.52
C SER A 525 16.48 49.86 -3.40
N SER A 526 16.03 49.78 -2.14
CA SER A 526 16.81 50.05 -0.92
C SER A 526 17.67 48.89 -0.43
N PHE A 527 17.50 47.67 -0.97
CA PHE A 527 18.38 46.55 -0.64
C PHE A 527 19.85 46.91 -0.90
N THR A 528 20.73 46.55 0.03
CA THR A 528 22.18 46.81 -0.04
C THR A 528 22.96 45.54 0.25
N SER A 529 22.76 44.96 1.43
CA SER A 529 23.21 43.61 1.77
C SER A 529 22.41 43.04 2.93
N ASP A 530 22.16 41.74 2.94
CA ASP A 530 21.61 41.02 4.10
C ASP A 530 22.17 39.58 4.15
N SER A 531 21.96 38.85 5.25
CA SER A 531 22.51 37.50 5.46
C SER A 531 21.49 36.49 5.97
N MET A 532 21.56 35.27 5.45
CA MET A 532 21.10 34.08 6.19
C MET A 532 22.23 33.67 7.16
N GLU A 533 21.89 33.48 8.43
CA GLU A 533 22.82 33.04 9.48
C GLU A 533 22.51 31.61 9.89
N ILE A 534 23.52 30.75 10.01
CA ILE A 534 23.40 29.34 10.36
C ILE A 534 24.34 29.02 11.52
N ASP A 535 23.78 28.50 12.61
CA ASP A 535 24.44 28.19 13.88
C ASP A 535 24.93 26.73 13.93
N PHE A 536 24.16 25.80 13.37
CA PHE A 536 24.66 24.47 13.05
C PHE A 536 23.90 23.79 11.92
N VAL A 537 24.55 22.76 11.36
CA VAL A 537 23.94 21.68 10.58
C VAL A 537 24.35 20.35 11.22
N LYS A 538 23.40 19.47 11.51
CA LYS A 538 23.64 18.15 12.11
C LYS A 538 22.85 17.08 11.36
N VAL A 539 23.45 15.92 11.09
CA VAL A 539 22.79 14.80 10.41
C VAL A 539 22.94 13.51 11.22
N TYR A 540 21.84 12.80 11.42
CA TYR A 540 21.71 11.63 12.28
C TYR A 540 21.13 10.44 11.52
N GLN A 541 21.52 9.24 11.92
CA GLN A 541 20.90 7.96 11.55
C GLN A 541 20.71 7.08 12.79
#